data_AF-A0A139BTA3-F1
#
_entry.id   AF-A0A139BTA3-F1
#
_cell.length_a   1.000
_cell.length_b   1.000
_cell.length_c   1.000
_cell.angle_alpha   90.00
_cell.angle_beta   90.00
_cell.angle_gamma   90.00
#
_symmetry.space_group_name_H-M   'P 1'
#
loop_
_entity.id
_entity.type
_entity.pdbx_description
1 polymer ?
#
loop_
_entity_poly.entity_id
_entity_poly.type
_entity_poly.pdbx_seq_one_letter_code
_entity_poly.pdbx_strand_id
1 'polypeptide(L)'
;MNDRINIEVVYALPGEQTLLKRSVPAGTTVAEALQASGVLAKHPEIDMDKNKLGIFGKLTKADAVLRDKDRIEIYRPLIADPKEVRRKRAEQGKVMKKGGGDA
;
A
#
# COMPACT_ATOMS: atom_id res chain seq x y z
N MET A 1 25.01 -1.02 -20.13
CA MET A 1 23.67 -1.30 -20.69
C MET A 1 22.63 -0.96 -19.63
N ASN A 2 21.67 -0.09 -19.92
CA ASN A 2 20.51 0.12 -19.06
C ASN A 2 19.42 -0.86 -19.49
N ASP A 3 19.59 -2.13 -19.15
CA ASP A 3 18.54 -3.11 -19.41
C ASP A 3 17.35 -2.72 -18.54
N ARG A 4 16.19 -2.53 -19.17
CA ARG A 4 14.93 -2.21 -18.49
C ARG A 4 14.03 -3.43 -18.57
N ILE A 5 13.38 -3.72 -17.46
CA ILE A 5 12.37 -4.78 -17.34
C ILE A 5 10.99 -4.14 -17.26
N ASN A 6 10.00 -4.80 -17.84
CA ASN A 6 8.60 -4.40 -17.74
C ASN A 6 7.95 -5.20 -16.62
N ILE A 7 7.36 -4.50 -15.67
CA ILE A 7 6.68 -5.11 -14.51
C ILE A 7 5.24 -4.61 -14.44
N GLU A 8 4.43 -5.36 -13.71
CA GLU A 8 3.06 -5.00 -13.38
C GLU A 8 2.90 -4.95 -11.86
N VAL A 9 2.23 -3.92 -11.35
CA VAL A 9 1.88 -3.79 -9.93
C VAL A 9 0.38 -3.85 -9.80
N VAL A 10 -0.11 -4.80 -9.02
CA VAL A 10 -1.53 -5.06 -8.82
C VAL A 10 -1.90 -4.92 -7.36
N TYR A 11 -2.94 -4.14 -7.10
CA TYR A 11 -3.60 -4.05 -5.82
C TYR A 11 -5.11 -4.28 -5.99
N ALA A 12 -5.61 -5.37 -5.41
CA ALA A 12 -7.00 -5.78 -5.53
C ALA A 12 -7.78 -5.48 -4.24
N LEU A 13 -8.61 -4.43 -4.29
CA LEU A 13 -9.62 -4.11 -3.29
C LEU A 13 -10.97 -4.75 -3.67
N PRO A 14 -11.90 -4.93 -2.72
CA PRO A 14 -13.22 -5.49 -3.02
C PRO A 14 -14.04 -4.72 -4.06
N GLY A 15 -13.84 -3.40 -4.16
CA GLY A 15 -14.58 -2.52 -5.07
C GLY A 15 -13.75 -1.94 -6.22
N GLU A 16 -12.42 -2.09 -6.19
CA GLU A 16 -11.54 -1.54 -7.21
C GLU A 16 -10.30 -2.43 -7.38
N GLN A 17 -9.84 -2.58 -8.62
CA GLN A 17 -8.52 -3.12 -8.89
C GLN A 17 -7.63 -2.02 -9.47
N THR A 18 -6.44 -1.86 -8.90
CA THR A 18 -5.40 -1.01 -9.46
C THR A 18 -4.38 -1.92 -10.16
N LEU A 19 -4.15 -1.69 -11.45
CA LEU A 19 -3.11 -2.35 -12.24
C LEU A 19 -2.24 -1.28 -12.90
N LEU A 20 -0.96 -1.26 -12.54
CA LEU A 20 0.01 -0.28 -13.03
C LEU A 20 1.15 -0.99 -13.74
N LYS A 21 1.36 -0.70 -15.02
CA LYS A 21 2.51 -1.20 -15.78
C LYS A 21 3.65 -0.21 -15.70
N ARG A 22 4.86 -0.68 -15.38
CA ARG A 22 6.05 0.15 -15.26
C ARG A 22 7.23 -0.50 -15.94
N SER A 23 8.03 0.31 -16.62
CA SER A 23 9.36 -0.09 -17.06
C SER A 23 10.33 0.41 -16.00
N VAL A 24 11.14 -0.47 -15.41
CA VAL A 24 12.13 -0.15 -14.36
C VAL A 24 13.50 -0.73 -14.76
N PRO A 25 14.62 -0.21 -14.22
CA PRO A 25 15.93 -0.82 -14.46
C PRO A 25 15.97 -2.30 -14.03
N ALA A 26 16.70 -3.13 -14.78
CA ALA A 26 17.00 -4.48 -14.35
C ALA A 26 17.74 -4.46 -13.01
N GLY A 27 17.43 -5.40 -12.11
CA GLY A 27 17.95 -5.40 -10.74
C GLY A 27 17.10 -4.63 -9.73
N THR A 28 16.05 -3.92 -10.18
CA THR A 28 15.10 -3.25 -9.28
C THR A 28 14.42 -4.27 -8.35
N THR A 29 14.32 -3.92 -7.08
CA THR A 29 13.64 -4.73 -6.07
C THR A 29 12.14 -4.47 -6.05
N VAL A 30 11.37 -5.37 -5.42
CA VAL A 30 9.93 -5.17 -5.19
C VAL A 30 9.66 -3.82 -4.50
N ALA A 31 10.45 -3.45 -3.50
CA ALA A 31 10.31 -2.20 -2.76
C ALA A 31 10.46 -0.97 -3.66
N GLU A 32 11.54 -0.92 -4.43
CA GLU A 32 11.83 0.18 -5.34
C GLU A 32 10.79 0.27 -6.45
N ALA A 33 10.33 -0.87 -6.96
CA ALA A 33 9.25 -0.92 -7.94
C ALA A 33 7.93 -0.38 -7.40
N LEU A 34 7.57 -0.71 -6.16
CA LEU A 34 6.36 -0.17 -5.52
C LEU A 34 6.44 1.35 -5.35
N GLN A 35 7.60 1.87 -4.91
CA GLN A 35 7.84 3.31 -4.81
C GLN A 35 7.77 3.99 -6.19
N ALA A 36 8.45 3.45 -7.20
CA ALA A 36 8.46 3.98 -8.57
C ALA A 36 7.10 3.85 -9.28
N SER A 37 6.27 2.89 -8.88
CA SER A 37 4.95 2.68 -9.49
C SER A 37 3.95 3.78 -9.16
N GLY A 38 4.12 4.46 -8.02
CA GLY A 38 3.18 5.41 -7.45
C GLY A 38 1.98 4.76 -6.75
N VAL A 39 1.97 3.42 -6.60
CA VAL A 39 0.86 2.71 -5.95
C VAL A 39 0.69 3.13 -4.49
N LEU A 40 1.79 3.40 -3.77
CA LEU A 40 1.78 3.86 -2.38
C LEU A 40 1.18 5.26 -2.24
N ALA A 41 1.35 6.11 -3.26
CA ALA A 41 0.73 7.44 -3.28
C ALA A 41 -0.76 7.37 -3.64
N LYS A 42 -1.16 6.42 -4.50
CA LYS A 42 -2.58 6.19 -4.83
C LYS A 42 -3.34 5.53 -3.67
N HIS A 43 -2.67 4.67 -2.92
CA HIS A 43 -3.22 3.87 -1.83
C HIS A 43 -2.37 4.03 -0.56
N PRO A 44 -2.56 5.11 0.22
CA PRO A 44 -1.81 5.35 1.45
C PRO A 44 -2.11 4.32 2.55
N GLU A 45 -3.13 3.47 2.39
CA GLU A 45 -3.43 2.34 3.25
C GLU A 45 -2.48 1.15 3.10
N ILE A 46 -1.64 1.13 2.05
CA ILE A 46 -0.65 0.07 1.82
C ILE A 46 0.54 0.32 2.73
N ASP A 47 0.79 -0.65 3.61
CA ASP A 47 1.94 -0.67 4.51
C ASP A 47 2.85 -1.84 4.12
N MET A 48 4.04 -1.56 3.59
CA MET A 48 4.95 -2.59 3.10
C MET A 48 5.45 -3.55 4.19
N ASP A 49 5.37 -3.17 5.47
CA ASP A 49 5.78 -4.01 6.59
C ASP A 49 4.64 -4.96 7.04
N LYS A 50 3.39 -4.59 6.77
CA LYS A 50 2.20 -5.37 7.16
C LYS A 50 1.56 -6.12 6.02
N ASN A 51 1.60 -5.56 4.82
CA ASN A 51 1.03 -6.15 3.62
C ASN A 51 1.94 -7.29 3.15
N LYS A 52 1.33 -8.45 2.89
CA LYS A 52 2.03 -9.52 2.20
C LYS A 52 2.17 -9.15 0.74
N LEU A 53 3.36 -9.34 0.19
CA LEU A 53 3.67 -9.12 -1.21
C LEU A 53 3.80 -10.46 -1.90
N GLY A 54 3.41 -10.53 -3.16
CA GLY A 54 3.59 -11.71 -3.99
C GLY A 54 4.09 -11.37 -5.38
N ILE A 55 4.77 -12.31 -6.02
CA ILE A 55 5.04 -12.28 -7.47
C ILE A 55 4.36 -13.51 -8.08
N PHE A 56 3.42 -13.31 -8.99
CA PHE A 56 2.63 -14.39 -9.62
C PHE A 56 2.09 -15.43 -8.63
N GLY A 57 1.42 -14.98 -7.56
CA GLY A 57 0.85 -15.88 -6.54
C GLY A 57 1.85 -16.48 -5.55
N LYS A 58 3.15 -16.18 -5.66
CA LYS A 58 4.16 -16.62 -4.70
C LYS A 58 4.50 -15.51 -3.72
N LEU A 59 4.36 -15.75 -2.42
CA LEU A 59 4.77 -14.81 -1.39
C LEU A 59 6.25 -14.44 -1.54
N THR A 60 6.52 -13.15 -1.54
CA THR A 60 7.86 -12.59 -1.67
C THR A 60 8.09 -11.50 -0.64
N LYS A 61 9.35 -11.17 -0.43
CA LYS A 61 9.78 -10.05 0.39
C LYS A 61 9.98 -8.80 -0.47
N ALA A 62 9.99 -7.64 0.19
CA ALA A 62 10.21 -6.36 -0.47
C ALA A 62 11.62 -6.20 -1.06
N ASP A 63 12.60 -6.98 -0.58
CA ASP A 63 14.00 -6.99 -1.04
C ASP A 63 14.24 -7.89 -2.28
N ALA A 64 13.22 -8.64 -2.72
CA ALA A 64 13.37 -9.55 -3.86
C ALA A 64 13.60 -8.76 -5.16
N VAL A 65 14.60 -9.19 -5.94
CA VAL A 65 14.92 -8.62 -7.25
C VAL A 65 13.92 -9.10 -8.30
N LEU A 66 13.41 -8.16 -9.09
CA LEU A 66 12.41 -8.40 -10.13
C LEU A 66 13.05 -8.83 -11.45
N ARG A 67 12.24 -9.53 -12.25
CA ARG A 67 12.53 -9.98 -13.60
C ARG A 67 11.56 -9.37 -14.60
N ASP A 68 11.90 -9.46 -15.89
CA ASP A 68 10.99 -9.02 -16.94
C ASP A 68 9.67 -9.79 -16.91
N LYS A 69 8.58 -9.03 -17.04
CA LYS A 69 7.18 -9.45 -16.95
C LYS A 69 6.71 -9.89 -15.57
N ASP A 70 7.48 -9.63 -14.51
CA ASP A 70 7.03 -9.90 -13.15
C ASP A 70 5.79 -9.08 -12.80
N ARG A 71 4.81 -9.76 -12.19
CA ARG A 71 3.60 -9.14 -11.64
C ARG A 71 3.65 -9.17 -10.12
N ILE A 72 3.81 -8.00 -9.54
CA ILE A 72 3.77 -7.76 -8.10
C ILE A 72 2.31 -7.65 -7.66
N GLU A 73 1.92 -8.47 -6.70
CA GLU A 73 0.60 -8.54 -6.11
C GLU A 73 0.67 -8.09 -4.65
N ILE A 74 -0.08 -7.05 -4.30
CA ILE A 74 -0.14 -6.53 -2.93
C ILE A 74 -1.38 -7.11 -2.25
N TYR A 75 -1.17 -7.99 -1.28
CA TYR A 75 -2.27 -8.59 -0.51
C TYR A 75 -2.69 -7.69 0.65
N ARG A 76 -3.97 -7.76 1.00
CA ARG A 76 -4.53 -7.03 2.14
C ARG A 76 -4.12 -7.69 3.46
N PRO A 77 -3.74 -6.91 4.49
CA PRO A 77 -3.57 -7.47 5.82
C PRO A 77 -4.93 -7.97 6.33
N LEU A 78 -4.92 -9.02 7.13
CA LEU A 78 -6.11 -9.46 7.83
C LEU A 78 -6.49 -8.37 8.86
N ILE A 79 -7.71 -7.86 8.79
CA ILE A 79 -8.20 -6.82 9.71
C ILE A 79 -8.36 -7.45 11.08
N ALA A 80 -7.38 -7.23 11.95
CA ALA A 80 -7.54 -7.39 13.39
C ALA A 80 -6.57 -6.45 14.10
N ASP A 81 -6.86 -5.13 14.13
CA ASP A 81 -6.29 -4.28 15.17
C ASP A 81 -7.30 -3.23 15.71
N PRO A 82 -7.93 -3.50 16.88
CA PRO A 82 -8.90 -2.62 17.54
C PRO A 82 -8.34 -1.29 18.09
N LYS A 83 -7.01 -1.06 18.08
CA LYS A 83 -6.37 0.06 18.78
C LYS A 83 -6.36 1.39 18.01
N GLU A 84 -6.20 1.36 16.69
CA GLU A 84 -6.13 2.58 15.87
C GLU A 84 -7.48 3.31 15.77
N VAL A 85 -8.60 2.56 15.77
CA VAL A 85 -9.97 3.11 15.75
C VAL A 85 -10.29 3.87 17.05
N ARG A 86 -9.72 3.45 18.19
CA ARG A 86 -9.89 4.16 19.47
C ARG A 86 -9.17 5.52 19.50
N ARG A 87 -8.03 5.66 18.81
CA ARG A 87 -7.28 6.94 18.78
C ARG A 87 -8.02 8.01 17.98
N LYS A 88 -8.52 7.69 16.78
CA LYS A 88 -9.24 8.66 15.93
C LYS A 88 -10.58 9.15 16.52
N ARG A 89 -11.25 8.35 17.36
CA ARG A 89 -12.48 8.77 18.06
C ARG A 89 -12.23 9.74 19.22
N ALA A 90 -11.03 9.74 19.81
CA ALA A 90 -10.70 10.62 20.93
C ALA A 90 -10.44 12.08 20.50
N GLU A 91 -9.99 12.29 19.26
CA GLU A 91 -9.62 13.63 18.77
C GLU A 91 -10.82 14.45 18.25
N GLN A 92 -11.90 13.80 17.78
CA GLN A 92 -13.09 14.50 17.26
C GLN A 92 -14.10 14.94 18.34
N GLY A 93 -13.86 14.61 19.61
CA GLY A 93 -14.75 14.97 20.73
C GLY A 93 -14.45 16.31 21.42
N LYS A 94 -13.44 17.07 20.98
CA LYS A 94 -13.02 18.32 21.64
C LYS A 94 -13.25 19.56 20.77
N VAL A 95 -14.52 19.84 20.45
CA VAL A 95 -14.97 21.23 20.25
C VAL A 95 -16.24 21.45 21.06
N MET A 96 -16.08 21.50 22.39
CA MET A 96 -17.06 22.16 23.25
C MET A 96 -16.78 23.67 23.18
N LYS A 97 -17.75 24.46 22.70
CA LYS A 97 -17.90 25.83 23.22
C LYS A 97 -19.22 25.91 23.95
N LYS A 98 -19.10 25.82 25.27
CA LYS A 98 -20.10 26.04 26.30
C LYS A 98 -20.30 27.55 26.49
N GLY A 99 -21.55 27.95 26.63
CA GLY A 99 -22.04 29.19 27.24
C GLY A 99 -23.56 29.12 27.19
N GLY A 100 -24.32 28.84 28.26
CA GLY A 100 -24.17 29.22 29.66
C GLY A 100 -24.80 30.60 29.86
N GLY A 101 -26.13 30.68 29.94
CA GLY A 101 -26.92 30.92 31.16
C GLY A 101 -27.89 32.09 30.86
N ASP A 102 -28.98 32.42 31.54
CA ASP A 102 -29.76 31.91 32.67
C ASP A 102 -31.10 32.70 32.60
N ALA A 103 -32.17 32.14 33.16
CA ALA A 103 -33.47 32.78 33.49
C ALA A 103 -34.42 33.19 32.35
#